data_AF-A0A939U4T0-F1
#
_entry.id   AF-A0A939U4T0-F1
#
_cell.length_a   1.000
_cell.length_b   1.000
_cell.length_c   1.000
_cell.angle_alpha   90.00
_cell.angle_beta   90.00
_cell.angle_gamma   90.00
#
_symmetry.space_group_name_H-M   'P 1'
#
loop_
_entity.id
_entity.type
_entity.pdbx_description
1 polymer ?
#
loop_
_entity_poly.entity_id
_entity_poly.type
_entity_poly.pdbx_seq_one_letter_code
_entity_poly.pdbx_strand_id
1 'polypeptide(L)'
;MGKIRNAFENSNTQEGSFLLGRLFSSPIIRGFYKDEKPAIDIKLEGSRNEKRRLISLINTIANNSPTGRRILETAAEAGFTFGFECQLGSYGFCDPSEKRICLNPVTNDAELTTTLTHEARHAQQYANGVPNKFCAFDVATELKLRRATEADAQAAAAQTALEIRASTKDETVWRAFEHSDRLIARSVYRPPLSESLSSVVAASDRNMQNAFEGWFKDKQIINAYEESYLYAHLTNIEKQSKTADKVAYFAHRPFEGHKTSAEILNMVCLNEKGKCYFSDDVSIMDLTPSMCGLCQETRAAADAFFQEREQITGQAPDTSYKDLPDRGRLPNAIETKLAMMNGLRQKPEDSGKSTKKTPLKSLVARIKKARQER
;
A
#
# COMPACT_ATOMS: atom_id res chain seq x y z
N MET A 1 -18.70 -28.44 4.15
CA MET A 1 -18.15 -27.92 2.88
C MET A 1 -18.99 -26.80 2.29
N GLY A 2 -20.33 -26.83 2.40
CA GLY A 2 -21.21 -25.75 1.91
C GLY A 2 -20.86 -24.34 2.44
N LYS A 3 -20.59 -24.17 3.74
CA LYS A 3 -20.23 -22.85 4.30
C LYS A 3 -18.92 -22.25 3.75
N ILE A 4 -17.92 -23.08 3.42
CA ILE A 4 -16.64 -22.60 2.86
C ILE A 4 -16.82 -22.25 1.37
N ARG A 5 -17.55 -23.10 0.63
CA ARG A 5 -17.90 -22.84 -0.77
C ARG A 5 -18.70 -21.54 -0.91
N ASN A 6 -19.72 -21.34 -0.08
CA ASN A 6 -20.49 -20.10 -0.03
C ASN A 6 -19.63 -18.91 0.42
N ALA A 7 -18.64 -19.09 1.30
CA ALA A 7 -17.73 -18.01 1.70
C ALA A 7 -16.79 -17.57 0.56
N PHE A 8 -16.37 -18.49 -0.31
CA PHE A 8 -15.65 -18.14 -1.54
C PHE A 8 -16.57 -17.49 -2.59
N GLU A 9 -17.80 -17.97 -2.73
CA GLU A 9 -18.79 -17.39 -3.66
C GLU A 9 -19.28 -16.00 -3.20
N ASN A 10 -19.29 -15.74 -1.88
CA ASN A 10 -19.69 -14.48 -1.25
C ASN A 10 -18.52 -13.72 -0.61
N SER A 11 -17.29 -13.87 -1.11
CA SER A 11 -16.10 -13.24 -0.50
C SER A 11 -16.16 -11.71 -0.46
N ASN A 12 -17.05 -11.10 -1.26
CA ASN A 12 -17.33 -9.67 -1.27
C ASN A 12 -18.27 -9.22 -0.13
N THR A 13 -18.77 -10.15 0.68
CA THR A 13 -19.56 -9.86 1.90
C THR A 13 -18.67 -9.95 3.13
N GLN A 14 -18.94 -9.09 4.12
CA GLN A 14 -18.17 -9.04 5.35
C GLN A 14 -18.14 -10.41 6.08
N GLU A 15 -19.27 -11.10 6.15
CA GLU A 15 -19.36 -12.45 6.75
C GLU A 15 -18.55 -13.50 5.99
N GLY A 16 -18.60 -13.48 4.65
CA GLY A 16 -17.82 -14.40 3.81
C GLY A 16 -16.32 -14.19 4.00
N SER A 17 -15.90 -12.92 4.06
CA SER A 17 -14.50 -12.55 4.29
C SER A 17 -14.00 -12.97 5.67
N PHE A 18 -14.80 -12.78 6.74
CA PHE A 18 -14.46 -13.25 8.09
C PHE A 18 -14.30 -14.77 8.18
N LEU A 19 -15.16 -15.54 7.52
CA LEU A 19 -15.07 -17.00 7.51
C LEU A 19 -13.79 -17.50 6.80
N LEU A 20 -13.42 -16.86 5.70
CA LEU A 20 -12.17 -17.17 4.99
C LEU A 20 -10.95 -16.77 5.82
N GLY A 21 -10.97 -15.60 6.48
CA GLY A 21 -9.86 -15.19 7.34
C GLY A 21 -9.57 -16.17 8.47
N ARG A 22 -10.62 -16.65 9.15
CA ARG A 22 -10.51 -17.69 10.18
C ARG A 22 -9.92 -18.99 9.63
N LEU A 23 -10.31 -19.40 8.43
CA LEU A 23 -9.80 -20.62 7.80
C LEU A 23 -8.32 -20.48 7.45
N PHE A 24 -7.93 -19.36 6.82
CA PHE A 24 -6.57 -19.12 6.36
C PHE A 24 -5.59 -18.77 7.47
N SER A 25 -6.07 -18.37 8.64
CA SER A 25 -5.26 -18.22 9.85
C SER A 25 -5.37 -19.42 10.80
N SER A 26 -6.03 -20.51 10.37
CA SER A 26 -6.19 -21.69 11.21
C SER A 26 -4.89 -22.51 11.32
N PRO A 27 -4.72 -23.30 12.41
CA PRO A 27 -3.57 -24.17 12.57
C PRO A 27 -3.40 -25.21 11.46
N ILE A 28 -4.49 -25.58 10.78
CA ILE A 28 -4.47 -26.52 9.67
C ILE A 28 -3.77 -25.93 8.45
N ILE A 29 -3.89 -24.61 8.24
CA ILE A 29 -3.31 -23.94 7.07
C ILE A 29 -1.96 -23.28 7.40
N ARG A 30 -1.84 -22.65 8.56
CA ARG A 30 -0.67 -21.83 8.94
C ARG A 30 0.19 -22.41 10.05
N GLY A 31 -0.23 -23.51 10.67
CA GLY A 31 0.41 -24.00 11.88
C GLY A 31 0.04 -23.17 13.11
N PHE A 32 0.68 -23.48 14.23
CA PHE A 32 0.38 -22.86 15.52
C PHE A 32 1.26 -21.62 15.76
N TYR A 33 0.61 -20.50 16.07
CA TYR A 33 1.27 -19.32 16.61
C TYR A 33 1.32 -19.41 18.13
N LYS A 34 2.44 -18.96 18.72
CA LYS A 34 2.62 -18.91 20.16
C LYS A 34 1.61 -17.95 20.81
N ASP A 35 1.26 -18.23 22.06
CA ASP A 35 0.44 -17.33 22.87
C ASP A 35 1.34 -16.31 23.54
N GLU A 36 1.66 -15.23 22.82
CA GLU A 36 2.53 -14.16 23.27
C GLU A 36 1.72 -12.89 23.57
N LYS A 37 2.29 -11.98 24.36
CA LYS A 37 1.77 -10.62 24.47
C LYS A 37 2.31 -9.79 23.29
N PRO A 38 1.52 -8.85 22.75
CA PRO A 38 2.04 -7.94 21.74
C PRO A 38 3.07 -7.00 22.36
N ALA A 39 4.16 -6.75 21.64
CA ALA A 39 5.22 -5.82 22.03
C ALA A 39 4.76 -4.35 22.00
N ILE A 40 3.65 -4.07 21.32
CA ILE A 40 3.00 -2.76 21.22
C ILE A 40 1.54 -2.95 21.62
N ASP A 41 1.03 -2.07 22.50
CA ASP A 41 -0.37 -2.12 22.93
C ASP A 41 -1.28 -1.63 21.80
N ILE A 42 -1.76 -2.56 20.98
CA ILE A 42 -2.65 -2.28 19.87
C ILE A 42 -3.87 -3.18 19.88
N LYS A 43 -5.02 -2.60 19.54
CA LYS A 43 -6.30 -3.31 19.56
C LYS A 43 -6.40 -4.26 18.38
N LEU A 44 -6.53 -5.56 18.67
CA LEU A 44 -6.60 -6.62 17.65
C LEU A 44 -8.02 -7.14 17.46
N GLU A 45 -8.40 -7.32 16.21
CA GLU A 45 -9.67 -7.87 15.75
C GLU A 45 -9.52 -9.32 15.24
N GLY A 46 -10.62 -10.06 15.20
CA GLY A 46 -10.66 -11.45 14.74
C GLY A 46 -10.62 -12.50 15.86
N SER A 47 -10.49 -13.76 15.44
CA SER A 47 -10.42 -14.93 16.32
C SER A 47 -9.13 -15.01 17.12
N ARG A 48 -9.07 -15.88 18.14
CA ARG A 48 -7.87 -16.10 18.97
C ARG A 48 -6.62 -16.42 18.14
N ASN A 49 -6.75 -17.23 17.09
CA ASN A 49 -5.60 -17.60 16.25
C ASN A 49 -5.18 -16.45 15.31
N GLU A 50 -6.14 -15.69 14.77
CA GLU A 50 -5.84 -14.47 14.00
C GLU A 50 -5.09 -13.45 14.86
N LYS A 51 -5.54 -13.23 16.10
CA LYS A 51 -4.85 -12.35 17.04
C LYS A 51 -3.43 -12.83 17.34
N ARG A 52 -3.23 -14.14 17.59
CA ARG A 52 -1.87 -14.69 17.79
C ARG A 52 -0.97 -14.52 16.57
N ARG A 53 -1.51 -14.69 15.36
CA ARG A 53 -0.76 -14.42 14.12
C ARG A 53 -0.39 -12.95 14.00
N LEU A 54 -1.33 -12.03 14.23
CA LEU A 54 -1.06 -10.59 14.25
C LEU A 54 0.00 -10.24 15.29
N ILE A 55 -0.09 -10.79 16.51
CA ILE A 55 0.90 -10.60 17.56
C ILE A 55 2.29 -11.06 17.09
N SER A 56 2.39 -12.21 16.42
CA SER A 56 3.65 -12.69 15.87
C SER A 56 4.25 -11.72 14.84
N LEU A 57 3.43 -11.15 13.95
CA LEU A 57 3.87 -10.14 12.98
C LEU A 57 4.33 -8.84 13.68
N ILE A 58 3.52 -8.33 14.61
CA ILE A 58 3.84 -7.14 15.42
C ILE A 58 5.15 -7.34 16.18
N ASN A 59 5.31 -8.48 16.86
CA ASN A 59 6.52 -8.79 17.62
C ASN A 59 7.74 -8.94 16.70
N THR A 60 7.56 -9.48 15.49
CA THR A 60 8.65 -9.58 14.50
C THR A 60 9.15 -8.20 14.12
N ILE A 61 8.24 -7.26 13.84
CA ILE A 61 8.59 -5.87 13.46
C ILE A 61 9.15 -5.12 14.67
N ALA A 62 8.37 -5.03 15.76
CA ALA A 62 8.66 -4.17 16.90
C ALA A 62 9.97 -4.53 17.64
N ASN A 63 10.37 -5.81 17.60
CA ASN A 63 11.59 -6.26 18.26
C ASN A 63 12.84 -6.16 17.38
N ASN A 64 12.69 -6.00 16.06
CA ASN A 64 13.82 -6.10 15.12
C ASN A 64 13.98 -4.90 14.19
N SER A 65 13.04 -3.96 14.20
CA SER A 65 13.07 -2.76 13.37
C SER A 65 12.63 -1.53 14.19
N PRO A 66 13.55 -0.63 14.56
CA PRO A 66 13.20 0.65 15.15
C PRO A 66 12.24 1.48 14.29
N THR A 67 12.43 1.49 12.96
CA THR A 67 11.54 2.20 12.03
C THR A 67 10.13 1.62 12.07
N GLY A 68 10.00 0.31 11.84
CA GLY A 68 8.72 -0.39 11.87
C GLY A 68 8.04 -0.31 13.24
N ARG A 69 8.80 -0.40 14.34
CA ARG A 69 8.28 -0.21 15.70
C ARG A 69 7.59 1.14 15.85
N ARG A 70 8.27 2.24 15.48
CA ARG A 70 7.71 3.59 15.64
C ARG A 70 6.46 3.80 14.79
N ILE A 71 6.42 3.21 13.59
CA ILE A 71 5.24 3.24 12.72
C ILE A 71 4.05 2.55 13.39
N LEU A 72 4.25 1.34 13.93
CA LEU A 72 3.17 0.60 14.61
C LEU A 72 2.72 1.28 15.91
N GLU A 73 3.64 1.89 16.67
CA GLU A 73 3.32 2.70 17.85
C GLU A 73 2.47 3.91 17.45
N THR A 74 2.83 4.62 16.38
CA THR A 74 2.06 5.78 15.89
C THR A 74 0.65 5.38 15.43
N ALA A 75 0.51 4.24 14.75
CA ALA A 75 -0.80 3.71 14.37
C ALA A 75 -1.66 3.38 15.60
N ALA A 76 -1.06 2.79 16.64
CA ALA A 76 -1.74 2.52 17.91
C ALA A 76 -2.16 3.82 18.62
N GLU A 77 -1.26 4.80 18.70
CA GLU A 77 -1.51 6.14 19.27
C GLU A 77 -2.65 6.87 18.54
N ALA A 78 -2.73 6.73 17.22
CA ALA A 78 -3.81 7.28 16.40
C ALA A 78 -5.14 6.52 16.55
N GLY A 79 -5.15 5.40 17.28
CA GLY A 79 -6.34 4.60 17.60
C GLY A 79 -6.72 3.57 16.55
N PHE A 80 -5.78 3.15 15.69
CA PHE A 80 -6.05 2.13 14.69
C PHE A 80 -6.18 0.72 15.29
N THR A 81 -7.08 -0.09 14.73
CA THR A 81 -7.21 -1.53 15.04
C THR A 81 -6.64 -2.38 13.93
N PHE A 82 -6.08 -3.55 14.29
CA PHE A 82 -5.47 -4.47 13.32
C PHE A 82 -6.29 -5.76 13.18
N GLY A 83 -6.52 -6.19 11.95
CA GLY A 83 -7.33 -7.36 11.64
C GLY A 83 -6.89 -8.10 10.38
N PHE A 84 -7.61 -9.17 10.07
CA PHE A 84 -7.50 -9.90 8.80
C PHE A 84 -8.80 -9.80 8.03
N GLU A 85 -8.70 -9.54 6.73
CA GLU A 85 -9.83 -9.55 5.80
C GLU A 85 -9.38 -10.15 4.47
N CYS A 86 -10.13 -11.11 3.94
CA CYS A 86 -9.85 -11.67 2.62
C CYS A 86 -10.15 -10.64 1.53
N GLN A 87 -9.14 -10.35 0.73
CA GLN A 87 -9.21 -9.36 -0.34
C GLN A 87 -8.78 -10.00 -1.66
N LEU A 88 -9.44 -9.63 -2.75
CA LEU A 88 -9.03 -10.02 -4.10
C LEU A 88 -8.02 -9.02 -4.62
N GLY A 89 -6.82 -9.48 -4.90
CA GLY A 89 -5.79 -8.64 -5.54
C GLY A 89 -5.23 -7.53 -4.65
N SER A 90 -5.26 -7.69 -3.32
CA SER A 90 -4.48 -6.86 -2.38
C SER A 90 -3.90 -7.72 -1.24
N TYR A 91 -2.77 -7.28 -0.68
CA TYR A 91 -2.16 -7.87 0.52
C TYR A 91 -2.64 -7.22 1.81
N GLY A 92 -3.17 -6.01 1.74
CA GLY A 92 -3.74 -5.29 2.87
C GLY A 92 -4.41 -3.98 2.46
N PHE A 93 -4.97 -3.27 3.43
CA PHE A 93 -5.36 -1.88 3.29
C PHE A 93 -5.38 -1.18 4.65
N CYS A 94 -5.29 0.15 4.61
CA CYS A 94 -5.54 1.06 5.70
C CYS A 94 -6.83 1.86 5.42
N ASP A 95 -7.82 1.71 6.30
CA ASP A 95 -9.07 2.48 6.29
C ASP A 95 -9.01 3.57 7.37
N PRO A 96 -8.77 4.84 7.01
CA PRO A 96 -8.71 5.93 7.96
C PRO A 96 -10.07 6.31 8.55
N SER A 97 -11.19 5.96 7.89
CA SER A 97 -12.54 6.32 8.35
C SER A 97 -12.95 5.45 9.53
N GLU A 98 -12.72 4.15 9.40
CA GLU A 98 -12.98 3.15 10.46
C GLU A 98 -11.76 2.97 11.39
N LYS A 99 -10.64 3.67 11.12
CA LYS A 99 -9.35 3.49 11.80
C LYS A 99 -8.95 2.01 11.87
N ARG A 100 -8.92 1.34 10.73
CA ARG A 100 -8.68 -0.10 10.65
C ARG A 100 -7.59 -0.42 9.65
N ILE A 101 -6.67 -1.28 10.06
CA ILE A 101 -5.66 -1.89 9.19
C ILE A 101 -5.99 -3.36 9.03
N CYS A 102 -6.14 -3.81 7.79
CA CYS A 102 -6.49 -5.19 7.51
C CYS A 102 -5.50 -5.82 6.55
N LEU A 103 -4.99 -6.98 6.97
CA LEU A 103 -4.09 -7.80 6.16
C LEU A 103 -4.89 -8.90 5.44
N ASN A 104 -4.39 -9.37 4.31
CA ASN A 104 -4.95 -10.51 3.61
C ASN A 104 -4.43 -11.82 4.22
N PRO A 105 -5.29 -12.63 4.88
CA PRO A 105 -4.84 -13.82 5.59
C PRO A 105 -4.32 -14.93 4.66
N VAL A 106 -4.58 -14.83 3.34
CA VAL A 106 -4.05 -15.76 2.32
C VAL A 106 -2.57 -15.50 2.01
N THR A 107 -2.07 -14.30 2.28
CA THR A 107 -0.68 -13.89 2.08
C THR A 107 0.23 -14.50 3.15
N ASN A 108 1.49 -14.78 2.82
CA ASN A 108 2.43 -15.40 3.77
C ASN A 108 3.00 -14.39 4.77
N ASP A 109 3.50 -14.85 5.92
CA ASP A 109 3.87 -13.95 7.03
C ASP A 109 5.07 -13.05 6.69
N ALA A 110 5.99 -13.48 5.83
CA ALA A 110 7.12 -12.66 5.42
C ALA A 110 6.67 -11.48 4.54
N GLU A 111 5.75 -11.72 3.59
CA GLU A 111 5.09 -10.67 2.80
C GLU A 111 4.25 -9.76 3.70
N LEU A 112 3.47 -10.34 4.61
CA LEU A 112 2.61 -9.57 5.52
C LEU A 112 3.37 -8.72 6.52
N THR A 113 4.64 -9.04 6.82
CA THR A 113 5.49 -8.24 7.70
C THR A 113 5.76 -6.86 7.08
N THR A 114 6.11 -6.81 5.79
CA THR A 114 6.29 -5.54 5.08
C THR A 114 4.96 -4.88 4.73
N THR A 115 3.93 -5.65 4.37
CA THR A 115 2.59 -5.10 4.15
C THR A 115 2.04 -4.41 5.41
N LEU A 116 2.17 -5.03 6.59
CA LEU A 116 1.71 -4.41 7.84
C LEU A 116 2.41 -3.08 8.10
N THR A 117 3.70 -2.99 7.80
CA THR A 117 4.45 -1.74 7.92
C THR A 117 3.96 -0.69 6.92
N HIS A 118 3.73 -1.09 5.66
CA HIS A 118 3.19 -0.23 4.61
C HIS A 118 1.82 0.36 5.01
N GLU A 119 0.87 -0.49 5.39
CA GLU A 119 -0.47 -0.01 5.78
C GLU A 119 -0.44 0.84 7.05
N ALA A 120 0.41 0.47 8.02
CA ALA A 120 0.60 1.27 9.23
C ALA A 120 1.29 2.61 8.96
N ARG A 121 2.09 2.71 7.90
CA ARG A 121 2.66 3.97 7.45
C ARG A 121 1.57 4.91 6.93
N HIS A 122 0.55 4.40 6.24
CA HIS A 122 -0.61 5.22 5.89
C HIS A 122 -1.33 5.78 7.13
N ALA A 123 -1.50 4.98 8.19
CA ALA A 123 -2.07 5.47 9.44
C ALA A 123 -1.27 6.64 10.04
N GLN A 124 0.06 6.56 10.01
CA GLN A 124 0.94 7.66 10.41
C GLN A 124 0.82 8.88 9.49
N GLN A 125 0.78 8.69 8.16
CA GLN A 125 0.59 9.78 7.20
C GLN A 125 -0.74 10.51 7.42
N TYR A 126 -1.82 9.79 7.70
CA TYR A 126 -3.11 10.38 8.06
C TYR A 126 -3.04 11.15 9.38
N ALA A 127 -2.32 10.62 10.39
CA ALA A 127 -2.09 11.33 11.65
C ALA A 127 -1.28 12.63 11.46
N ASN A 128 -0.41 12.67 10.44
CA ASN A 128 0.35 13.86 10.04
C ASN A 128 -0.44 14.85 9.17
N GLY A 129 -1.71 14.56 8.87
CA GLY A 129 -2.60 15.46 8.14
C GLY A 129 -2.66 15.24 6.62
N VAL A 130 -2.14 14.12 6.10
CA VAL A 130 -2.41 13.71 4.70
C VAL A 130 -3.93 13.48 4.57
N PRO A 131 -4.63 14.13 3.61
CA PRO A 131 -6.07 13.94 3.48
C PRO A 131 -6.45 12.55 2.99
N ASN A 132 -7.49 11.96 3.60
CA ASN A 132 -8.07 10.69 3.16
C ASN A 132 -9.05 10.82 1.97
N LYS A 133 -9.49 12.05 1.66
CA LYS A 133 -10.33 12.34 0.50
C LYS A 133 -9.45 12.66 -0.71
N PHE A 134 -9.77 12.04 -1.84
CA PHE A 134 -9.18 12.35 -3.15
C PHE A 134 -9.75 13.66 -3.71
N CYS A 135 -8.99 14.31 -4.58
CA CYS A 135 -9.40 15.52 -5.30
C CYS A 135 -9.72 16.70 -4.36
N ALA A 136 -9.04 16.74 -3.21
CA ALA A 136 -9.11 17.86 -2.29
C ALA A 136 -8.30 19.03 -2.82
N PHE A 137 -7.09 18.78 -3.33
CA PHE A 137 -6.18 19.79 -3.88
C PHE A 137 -6.25 19.88 -5.41
N ASP A 138 -5.61 20.91 -5.98
CA ASP A 138 -5.37 21.00 -7.42
C ASP A 138 -4.72 19.71 -7.99
N VAL A 139 -4.88 19.46 -9.29
CA VAL A 139 -4.47 18.21 -9.94
C VAL A 139 -2.98 17.95 -9.79
N ALA A 140 -2.14 18.98 -9.91
CA ALA A 140 -0.69 18.81 -9.75
C ALA A 140 -0.32 18.39 -8.33
N THR A 141 -0.97 18.98 -7.33
CA THR A 141 -0.80 18.66 -5.91
C THR A 141 -1.31 17.26 -5.62
N GLU A 142 -2.51 16.89 -6.05
CA GLU A 142 -3.05 15.53 -5.85
C GLU A 142 -2.14 14.47 -6.46
N LEU A 143 -1.69 14.67 -7.70
CA LEU A 143 -0.79 13.73 -8.37
C LEU A 143 0.48 13.50 -7.55
N LYS A 144 1.16 14.59 -7.16
CA LYS A 144 2.42 14.51 -6.40
C LYS A 144 2.20 13.96 -4.99
N LEU A 145 1.16 14.39 -4.30
CA LEU A 145 0.85 13.96 -2.94
C LEU A 145 0.57 12.47 -2.88
N ARG A 146 -0.28 11.93 -3.76
CA ARG A 146 -0.62 10.51 -3.73
C ARG A 146 0.57 9.63 -4.10
N ARG A 147 1.33 10.01 -5.13
CA ARG A 147 2.56 9.28 -5.49
C ARG A 147 3.58 9.29 -4.35
N ALA A 148 3.79 10.44 -3.70
CA ALA A 148 4.69 10.52 -2.55
C ALA A 148 4.20 9.65 -1.38
N THR A 149 2.89 9.62 -1.12
CA THR A 149 2.26 8.83 -0.04
C THR A 149 2.57 7.34 -0.20
N GLU A 150 2.40 6.80 -1.40
CA GLU A 150 2.64 5.38 -1.70
C GLU A 150 4.13 5.03 -1.76
N ALA A 151 4.93 5.91 -2.38
CA ALA A 151 6.37 5.72 -2.46
C ALA A 151 7.04 5.73 -1.07
N ASP A 152 6.58 6.60 -0.17
CA ASP A 152 7.02 6.66 1.23
C ASP A 152 6.58 5.42 2.04
N ALA A 153 5.34 4.95 1.86
CA ALA A 153 4.87 3.72 2.49
C ALA A 153 5.71 2.50 2.08
N GLN A 154 6.10 2.42 0.80
CA GLN A 154 7.02 1.38 0.32
C GLN A 154 8.46 1.58 0.82
N ALA A 155 8.93 2.82 0.93
CA ALA A 155 10.24 3.12 1.49
C ALA A 155 10.36 2.67 2.96
N ALA A 156 9.33 2.93 3.76
CA ALA A 156 9.25 2.48 5.15
C ALA A 156 9.23 0.94 5.27
N ALA A 157 8.51 0.26 4.37
CA ALA A 157 8.49 -1.20 4.30
C ALA A 157 9.87 -1.78 3.93
N ALA A 158 10.57 -1.18 2.97
CA ALA A 158 11.92 -1.57 2.58
C ALA A 158 12.92 -1.39 3.74
N GLN A 159 12.92 -0.24 4.40
CA GLN A 159 13.79 0.03 5.56
C GLN A 159 13.51 -0.96 6.70
N THR A 160 12.25 -1.25 6.98
CA THR A 160 11.86 -2.23 8.01
C THR A 160 12.39 -3.63 7.67
N ALA A 161 12.30 -4.05 6.41
CA ALA A 161 12.85 -5.33 5.98
C ALA A 161 14.39 -5.40 6.10
N LEU A 162 15.10 -4.30 5.81
CA LEU A 162 16.55 -4.21 6.02
C LEU A 162 16.94 -4.31 7.50
N GLU A 163 16.23 -3.60 8.37
CA GLU A 163 16.47 -3.63 9.81
C GLU A 163 16.21 -5.03 10.40
N ILE A 164 15.09 -5.67 10.03
CA ILE A 164 14.80 -7.05 10.44
C ILE A 164 15.91 -7.99 9.98
N ARG A 165 16.38 -7.85 8.75
CA ARG A 165 17.48 -8.67 8.21
C ARG A 165 18.78 -8.44 8.97
N ALA A 166 19.11 -7.19 9.32
CA ALA A 166 20.32 -6.86 10.07
C ALA A 166 20.27 -7.36 11.52
N SER A 167 19.09 -7.29 12.16
CA SER A 167 18.84 -7.75 13.53
C SER A 167 18.87 -9.28 13.65
N THR A 168 18.13 -9.96 12.78
CA THR A 168 17.90 -11.42 12.90
C THR A 168 18.91 -12.27 12.13
N LYS A 169 19.65 -11.65 11.20
CA LYS A 169 20.50 -12.34 10.20
C LYS A 169 19.72 -13.26 9.26
N ASP A 170 18.39 -13.08 9.20
CA ASP A 170 17.48 -13.81 8.31
C ASP A 170 17.08 -12.92 7.12
N GLU A 171 17.13 -13.48 5.91
CA GLU A 171 16.78 -12.78 4.67
C GLU A 171 15.31 -12.94 4.26
N THR A 172 14.51 -13.73 4.99
CA THR A 172 13.18 -14.16 4.57
C THR A 172 12.25 -12.99 4.27
N VAL A 173 12.20 -11.98 5.14
CA VAL A 173 11.36 -10.78 4.96
C VAL A 173 11.86 -9.93 3.78
N TRP A 174 13.18 -9.71 3.69
CA TRP A 174 13.75 -8.95 2.56
C TRP A 174 13.51 -9.64 1.21
N ARG A 175 13.64 -10.97 1.14
CA ARG A 175 13.38 -11.74 -0.10
C ARG A 175 11.90 -11.69 -0.49
N ALA A 176 10.99 -11.68 0.48
CA ALA A 176 9.56 -11.51 0.22
C ALA A 176 9.24 -10.12 -0.33
N PHE A 177 9.87 -9.08 0.24
CA PHE A 177 9.79 -7.71 -0.28
C PHE A 177 10.37 -7.62 -1.69
N GLU A 178 11.59 -8.11 -1.92
CA GLU A 178 12.26 -8.11 -3.22
C GLU A 178 11.46 -8.86 -4.30
N HIS A 179 10.74 -9.91 -3.91
CA HIS A 179 9.85 -10.63 -4.82
C HIS A 179 8.63 -9.80 -5.25
N SER A 180 8.06 -9.02 -4.33
CA SER A 180 6.87 -8.21 -4.58
C SER A 180 7.22 -6.91 -5.29
N ASP A 181 8.27 -6.23 -4.83
CA ASP A 181 8.63 -4.85 -5.18
C ASP A 181 10.05 -4.75 -5.77
N ARG A 182 10.33 -5.57 -6.78
CA ARG A 182 11.67 -5.79 -7.31
C ARG A 182 12.42 -4.52 -7.74
N LEU A 183 11.73 -3.55 -8.36
CA LEU A 183 12.37 -2.30 -8.82
C LEU A 183 12.74 -1.36 -7.66
N ILE A 184 11.94 -1.39 -6.60
CA ILE A 184 12.23 -0.69 -5.34
C ILE A 184 13.43 -1.36 -4.68
N ALA A 185 13.38 -2.67 -4.48
CA ALA A 185 14.46 -3.44 -3.84
C ALA A 185 15.81 -3.30 -4.55
N ARG A 186 15.82 -3.23 -5.90
CA ARG A 186 17.04 -2.99 -6.71
C ARG A 186 17.63 -1.59 -6.55
N SER A 187 16.82 -0.62 -6.14
CA SER A 187 17.28 0.77 -5.96
C SER A 187 17.93 0.97 -4.60
N VAL A 188 17.62 0.11 -3.63
CA VAL A 188 18.16 0.19 -2.27
C VAL A 188 19.47 -0.60 -2.18
N TYR A 189 20.49 0.00 -1.57
CA TYR A 189 21.71 -0.72 -1.24
C TYR A 189 21.40 -1.84 -0.25
N ARG A 190 21.71 -3.08 -0.62
CA ARG A 190 21.55 -4.25 0.25
C ARG A 190 22.87 -4.52 0.99
N PRO A 191 22.96 -4.25 2.31
CA PRO A 191 24.19 -4.47 3.07
C PRO A 191 24.52 -5.98 3.18
N PRO A 192 25.78 -6.35 3.46
CA PRO A 192 26.12 -7.73 3.79
C PRO A 192 25.35 -8.20 5.05
N LEU A 193 25.12 -9.51 5.22
CA LEU A 193 24.43 -10.04 6.42
C LEU A 193 25.17 -9.73 7.72
N SER A 194 26.50 -9.58 7.66
CA SER A 194 27.33 -9.19 8.80
C SER A 194 27.07 -7.75 9.27
N GLU A 195 26.40 -6.92 8.47
CA GLU A 195 26.11 -5.52 8.82
C GLU A 195 25.33 -5.41 10.13
N SER A 196 25.68 -4.45 10.96
CA SER A 196 25.01 -4.23 12.25
C SER A 196 23.67 -3.51 12.07
N LEU A 197 22.70 -3.76 12.96
CA LEU A 197 21.44 -3.02 12.97
C LEU A 197 21.68 -1.50 13.10
N SER A 198 22.59 -1.08 13.96
CA SER A 198 22.92 0.34 14.16
C SER A 198 23.42 1.03 12.89
N SER A 199 24.19 0.32 12.06
CA SER A 199 24.68 0.85 10.77
C SER A 199 23.53 1.02 9.77
N VAL A 200 22.63 0.02 9.69
CA VAL A 200 21.43 0.09 8.83
C VAL A 200 20.47 1.20 9.26
N VAL A 201 20.31 1.41 10.58
CA VAL A 201 19.50 2.51 11.14
C VAL A 201 20.16 3.86 10.86
N ALA A 202 21.48 3.98 10.98
CA ALA A 202 22.20 5.22 10.65
C ALA A 202 22.09 5.60 9.16
N ALA A 203 21.85 4.61 8.29
CA ALA A 203 21.63 4.81 6.86
C ALA A 203 20.14 4.93 6.46
N SER A 204 19.20 5.01 7.42
CA SER A 204 17.76 4.96 7.16
C SER A 204 17.30 5.99 6.14
N ASP A 205 17.66 7.26 6.31
CA ASP A 205 17.27 8.34 5.39
C ASP A 205 17.69 8.01 3.95
N ARG A 206 18.95 7.61 3.74
CA ARG A 206 19.46 7.24 2.41
C ARG A 206 18.77 5.99 1.84
N ASN A 207 18.50 4.98 2.66
CA ASN A 207 17.80 3.78 2.21
C ASN A 207 16.36 4.09 1.78
N MET A 208 15.67 4.94 2.55
CA MET A 208 14.31 5.37 2.27
C MET A 208 14.24 6.28 1.03
N GLN A 209 15.19 7.21 0.84
CA GLN A 209 15.33 7.99 -0.40
C GLN A 209 15.45 7.08 -1.63
N ASN A 210 16.39 6.12 -1.59
CA ASN A 210 16.62 5.18 -2.67
C ASN A 210 15.38 4.31 -2.98
N ALA A 211 14.66 3.86 -1.95
CA ALA A 211 13.44 3.09 -2.11
C ALA A 211 12.31 3.94 -2.72
N PHE A 212 12.14 5.16 -2.21
CA PHE A 212 11.16 6.14 -2.70
C PHE A 212 11.38 6.42 -4.19
N GLU A 213 12.61 6.74 -4.60
CA GLU A 213 12.95 6.93 -6.02
C GLU A 213 12.78 5.65 -6.84
N GLY A 214 13.06 4.50 -6.24
CA GLY A 214 12.88 3.18 -6.85
C GLY A 214 11.42 2.89 -7.22
N TRP A 215 10.45 3.40 -6.45
CA TRP A 215 9.02 3.28 -6.75
C TRP A 215 8.67 3.90 -8.10
N PHE A 216 9.27 5.05 -8.43
CA PHE A 216 9.05 5.76 -9.69
C PHE A 216 9.70 5.11 -10.92
N LYS A 217 10.45 4.02 -10.74
CA LYS A 217 10.96 3.20 -11.86
C LYS A 217 9.92 2.22 -12.37
N ASP A 218 8.89 1.94 -11.58
CA ASP A 218 7.79 1.05 -11.98
C ASP A 218 6.66 1.83 -12.66
N LYS A 219 6.75 1.93 -14.00
CA LYS A 219 5.74 2.62 -14.80
C LYS A 219 4.34 2.01 -14.64
N GLN A 220 4.24 0.70 -14.40
CA GLN A 220 2.95 0.01 -14.25
C GLN A 220 2.26 0.45 -12.97
N ILE A 221 2.99 0.52 -11.86
CA ILE A 221 2.49 1.03 -10.59
C ILE A 221 2.08 2.50 -10.73
N ILE A 222 2.95 3.37 -11.27
CA ILE A 222 2.62 4.80 -11.42
C ILE A 222 1.35 4.99 -12.27
N ASN A 223 1.19 4.22 -13.35
CA ASN A 223 -0.03 4.23 -14.18
C ASN A 223 -1.27 3.82 -13.39
N ALA A 224 -1.19 2.72 -12.63
CA ALA A 224 -2.30 2.21 -11.84
C ALA A 224 -2.77 3.23 -10.78
N TYR A 225 -1.83 3.91 -10.12
CA TYR A 225 -2.15 4.92 -9.12
C TYR A 225 -2.69 6.21 -9.74
N GLU A 226 -2.17 6.65 -10.89
CA GLU A 226 -2.76 7.77 -11.63
C GLU A 226 -4.18 7.45 -12.12
N GLU A 227 -4.41 6.22 -12.60
CA GLU A 227 -5.73 5.78 -13.05
C GLU A 227 -6.74 5.81 -11.90
N SER A 228 -6.39 5.21 -10.76
CA SER A 228 -7.30 5.04 -9.62
C SER A 228 -7.54 6.33 -8.84
N TYR A 229 -6.51 7.15 -8.62
CA TYR A 229 -6.62 8.32 -7.75
C TYR A 229 -6.99 9.60 -8.46
N LEU A 230 -6.84 9.65 -9.79
CA LEU A 230 -7.09 10.86 -10.55
C LEU A 230 -8.01 10.61 -11.75
N TYR A 231 -7.59 9.79 -12.72
CA TYR A 231 -8.35 9.60 -13.96
C TYR A 231 -9.79 9.10 -13.72
N ALA A 232 -9.96 8.09 -12.87
CA ALA A 232 -11.28 7.56 -12.53
C ALA A 232 -12.17 8.63 -11.87
N HIS A 233 -11.61 9.53 -11.06
CA HIS A 233 -12.36 10.61 -10.43
C HIS A 233 -12.77 11.69 -11.42
N LEU A 234 -11.93 11.98 -12.42
CA LEU A 234 -12.22 12.96 -13.46
C LEU A 234 -13.28 12.46 -14.45
N THR A 235 -13.25 11.16 -14.81
CA THR A 235 -14.17 10.59 -15.82
C THR A 235 -15.52 10.12 -15.26
N ASN A 236 -15.59 9.79 -13.95
CA ASN A 236 -16.84 9.32 -13.33
C ASN A 236 -17.99 10.35 -13.34
N ILE A 237 -17.71 11.62 -13.67
CA ILE A 237 -18.74 12.64 -13.90
C ILE A 237 -19.70 12.25 -15.03
N GLU A 238 -19.21 11.54 -16.06
CA GLU A 238 -20.01 11.10 -17.21
C GLU A 238 -21.14 10.13 -16.82
N LYS A 239 -20.99 9.45 -15.67
CA LYS A 239 -22.00 8.55 -15.12
C LYS A 239 -23.15 9.30 -14.44
N GLN A 240 -22.99 10.59 -14.18
CA GLN A 240 -24.04 11.42 -13.58
C GLN A 240 -24.94 11.97 -14.69
N SER A 241 -26.21 11.59 -14.68
CA SER A 241 -27.16 11.97 -15.74
C SER A 241 -27.87 13.30 -15.48
N LYS A 242 -28.07 13.68 -14.21
CA LYS A 242 -28.79 14.90 -13.82
C LYS A 242 -27.82 15.99 -13.41
N THR A 243 -28.15 17.24 -13.73
CA THR A 243 -27.34 18.41 -13.33
C THR A 243 -27.15 18.50 -11.82
N ALA A 244 -28.17 18.20 -11.01
CA ALA A 244 -28.07 18.20 -9.56
C ALA A 244 -27.03 17.19 -9.04
N ASP A 245 -26.97 15.99 -9.64
CA ASP A 245 -26.00 14.95 -9.28
C ASP A 245 -24.58 15.39 -9.67
N LYS A 246 -24.42 16.05 -10.82
CA LYS A 246 -23.14 16.65 -11.25
C LYS A 246 -22.67 17.75 -10.29
N VAL A 247 -23.56 18.66 -9.89
CA VAL A 247 -23.25 19.72 -8.91
C VAL A 247 -22.78 19.10 -7.59
N ALA A 248 -23.50 18.10 -7.07
CA ALA A 248 -23.08 17.39 -5.88
C ALA A 248 -21.73 16.68 -6.07
N TYR A 249 -21.48 16.08 -7.24
CA TYR A 249 -20.22 15.43 -7.55
C TYR A 249 -19.04 16.41 -7.53
N PHE A 250 -19.18 17.59 -8.12
CA PHE A 250 -18.18 18.66 -8.10
C PHE A 250 -17.93 19.18 -6.68
N ALA A 251 -18.98 19.37 -5.86
CA ALA A 251 -18.82 19.83 -4.48
C ALA A 251 -17.97 18.87 -3.61
N HIS A 252 -17.98 17.57 -3.92
CA HIS A 252 -17.14 16.58 -3.22
C HIS A 252 -15.71 16.48 -3.79
N ARG A 253 -15.42 17.17 -4.91
CA ARG A 253 -14.12 17.18 -5.60
C ARG A 253 -13.76 18.63 -5.95
N PRO A 254 -13.50 19.44 -4.93
CA PRO A 254 -13.28 20.86 -5.13
C PRO A 254 -12.04 21.13 -5.99
N PHE A 255 -11.02 20.28 -5.92
CA PHE A 255 -9.70 20.56 -6.49
C PHE A 255 -9.19 21.94 -6.07
N GLU A 256 -9.23 22.20 -4.77
CA GLU A 256 -8.95 23.50 -4.17
C GLU A 256 -7.73 23.45 -3.26
N GLY A 257 -6.90 24.47 -3.36
CA GLY A 257 -5.67 24.55 -2.59
C GLY A 257 -4.50 23.88 -3.30
N HIS A 258 -3.32 24.32 -2.89
CA HIS A 258 -2.06 24.02 -3.54
C HIS A 258 -1.04 23.60 -2.49
N LYS A 259 -0.13 22.69 -2.86
CA LYS A 259 1.07 22.42 -2.07
C LYS A 259 2.29 22.37 -2.97
N THR A 260 3.34 23.03 -2.51
CA THR A 260 4.68 22.86 -3.05
C THR A 260 5.20 21.45 -2.79
N SER A 261 6.17 21.01 -3.58
CA SER A 261 6.85 19.72 -3.35
C SER A 261 7.48 19.63 -1.96
N ALA A 262 8.02 20.74 -1.46
CA ALA A 262 8.56 20.81 -0.11
C ALA A 262 7.48 20.58 0.96
N GLU A 263 6.29 21.18 0.82
CA GLU A 263 5.18 20.94 1.77
C GLU A 263 4.68 19.49 1.71
N ILE A 264 4.62 18.89 0.51
CA ILE A 264 4.24 17.48 0.35
C ILE A 264 5.26 16.58 1.05
N LEU A 265 6.55 16.75 0.77
CA LEU A 265 7.60 15.91 1.34
C LEU A 265 7.71 16.07 2.86
N ASN A 266 7.59 17.30 3.38
CA ASN A 266 7.60 17.53 4.83
C ASN A 266 6.35 16.99 5.56
N MET A 267 5.26 16.76 4.84
CA MET A 267 4.06 16.12 5.41
C MET A 267 4.15 14.59 5.37
N VAL A 268 4.69 14.05 4.28
CA VAL A 268 4.63 12.62 3.97
C VAL A 268 5.91 11.87 4.39
N CYS A 269 7.08 12.40 4.03
CA CYS A 269 8.35 11.66 4.00
C CYS A 269 9.14 11.80 5.30
N LEU A 270 8.54 11.47 6.44
CA LEU A 270 9.17 11.63 7.76
C LEU A 270 9.91 10.38 8.23
N ASN A 271 11.13 10.51 8.74
CA ASN A 271 11.85 9.43 9.41
C ASN A 271 11.33 9.20 10.85
N GLU A 272 11.95 8.26 11.57
CA GLU A 272 11.55 7.89 12.94
C GLU A 272 11.66 9.04 13.94
N LYS A 273 12.44 10.08 13.62
CA LYS A 273 12.63 11.30 14.42
C LYS A 273 11.65 12.42 14.04
N GLY A 274 10.73 12.16 13.11
CA GLY A 274 9.77 13.14 12.62
C GLY A 274 10.38 14.20 11.71
N LYS A 275 11.57 13.95 11.13
CA LYS A 275 12.22 14.86 10.17
C LYS A 275 12.03 14.35 8.75
N CYS A 276 11.88 15.26 7.79
CA CYS A 276 11.82 14.90 6.39
C CYS A 276 13.16 14.30 5.94
N TYR A 277 13.15 13.06 5.44
CA TYR A 277 14.37 12.39 4.95
C TYR A 277 14.80 12.89 3.55
N PHE A 278 14.10 13.87 2.97
CA PHE A 278 14.50 14.63 1.79
C PHE A 278 14.89 16.08 2.13
N SER A 279 15.29 16.38 3.37
CA SER A 279 15.60 17.76 3.79
C SER A 279 16.63 18.48 2.91
N ASP A 280 17.54 17.72 2.29
CA ASP A 280 18.62 18.24 1.46
C ASP A 280 18.21 18.45 -0.01
N ASP A 281 17.11 17.83 -0.46
CA ASP A 281 16.53 18.03 -1.80
C ASP A 281 15.00 17.88 -1.76
N VAL A 282 14.34 18.96 -1.34
CA VAL A 282 12.87 19.05 -1.30
C VAL A 282 12.24 19.31 -2.68
N SER A 283 13.05 19.45 -3.72
CA SER A 283 12.62 19.75 -5.09
C SER A 283 12.49 18.51 -5.97
N ILE A 284 12.93 17.34 -5.49
CA ILE A 284 13.02 16.09 -6.26
C ILE A 284 11.71 15.73 -7.01
N MET A 285 10.56 16.05 -6.41
CA MET A 285 9.24 15.78 -7.00
C MET A 285 8.92 16.64 -8.22
N ASP A 286 9.61 17.76 -8.46
CA ASP A 286 9.41 18.63 -9.62
C ASP A 286 10.37 18.33 -10.77
N LEU A 287 11.47 17.60 -10.50
CA LEU A 287 12.57 17.43 -11.46
C LEU A 287 12.36 16.31 -12.47
N THR A 288 11.54 15.31 -12.13
CA THR A 288 11.48 14.06 -12.89
C THR A 288 10.08 13.82 -13.47
N PRO A 289 9.93 13.62 -14.80
CA PRO A 289 8.63 13.32 -15.41
C PRO A 289 7.90 12.10 -14.82
N SER A 290 8.61 11.13 -14.26
CA SER A 290 7.97 10.00 -13.55
C SER A 290 7.30 10.41 -12.25
N MET A 291 7.77 11.48 -11.60
CA MET A 291 7.26 11.99 -10.32
C MET A 291 6.14 13.01 -10.50
N CYS A 292 6.32 14.00 -11.39
CA CYS A 292 5.35 15.07 -11.63
C CYS A 292 4.55 14.94 -12.92
N GLY A 293 4.95 14.09 -13.86
CA GLY A 293 4.32 14.01 -15.19
C GLY A 293 2.99 13.28 -15.20
N LEU A 294 2.14 13.67 -16.15
CA LEU A 294 0.77 13.20 -16.32
C LEU A 294 0.59 12.53 -17.69
N CYS A 295 -0.22 11.48 -17.76
CA CYS A 295 -0.58 10.86 -19.03
C CYS A 295 -1.56 11.71 -19.84
N GLN A 296 -1.54 11.52 -21.16
CA GLN A 296 -2.35 12.27 -22.12
C GLN A 296 -3.86 12.10 -21.85
N GLU A 297 -4.30 10.89 -21.53
CA GLU A 297 -5.70 10.58 -21.23
C GLU A 297 -6.18 11.27 -19.95
N THR A 298 -5.33 11.32 -18.91
CA THR A 298 -5.66 12.03 -17.67
C THR A 298 -5.72 13.53 -17.87
N ARG A 299 -4.85 14.09 -18.70
CA ARG A 299 -4.90 15.50 -19.11
C ARG A 299 -6.20 15.83 -19.83
N ALA A 300 -6.57 15.03 -20.83
CA ALA A 300 -7.81 15.22 -21.58
C ALA A 300 -9.05 15.08 -20.68
N ALA A 301 -9.05 14.12 -19.74
CA ALA A 301 -10.11 13.96 -18.75
C ALA A 301 -10.21 15.16 -17.82
N ALA A 302 -9.08 15.75 -17.40
CA ALA A 302 -9.07 16.97 -16.60
C ALA A 302 -9.66 18.16 -17.37
N ASP A 303 -9.25 18.35 -18.63
CA ASP A 303 -9.80 19.41 -19.50
C ASP A 303 -11.31 19.31 -19.63
N ALA A 304 -11.83 18.11 -19.93
CA ALA A 304 -13.27 17.86 -20.04
C ALA A 304 -14.00 18.10 -18.71
N PHE A 305 -13.46 17.57 -17.60
CA PHE A 305 -14.05 17.71 -16.27
C PHE A 305 -14.17 19.18 -15.86
N PHE A 306 -13.10 19.97 -16.01
CA PHE A 306 -13.10 21.36 -15.57
C PHE A 306 -13.90 22.27 -16.51
N GLN A 307 -13.92 21.99 -17.82
CA GLN A 307 -14.81 22.68 -18.75
C GLN A 307 -16.28 22.46 -18.38
N GLU A 308 -16.67 21.22 -18.09
CA GLU A 308 -18.04 20.92 -17.69
C GLU A 308 -18.40 21.54 -16.33
N ARG A 309 -17.47 21.50 -15.36
CA ARG A 309 -17.66 22.16 -14.06
C ARG A 309 -17.89 23.65 -14.21
N GLU A 310 -17.07 24.33 -15.01
CA GLU A 310 -17.21 25.77 -15.28
C GLU A 310 -18.57 26.08 -15.90
N GLN A 311 -19.00 25.31 -16.91
CA GLN A 311 -20.31 25.50 -17.56
C GLN A 311 -21.50 25.34 -16.60
N ILE A 312 -21.43 24.37 -15.67
CA ILE A 312 -22.54 24.06 -14.76
C ILE A 312 -22.54 24.95 -13.51
N THR A 313 -21.36 25.30 -13.00
CA THR A 313 -21.22 25.93 -11.67
C THR A 313 -20.66 27.35 -11.72
N GLY A 314 -20.04 27.75 -12.83
CA GLY A 314 -19.28 29.00 -12.95
C GLY A 314 -17.93 28.99 -12.21
N GLN A 315 -17.54 27.86 -11.60
CA GLN A 315 -16.24 27.74 -10.92
C GLN A 315 -15.10 27.68 -11.94
N ALA A 316 -14.07 28.50 -11.73
CA ALA A 316 -12.90 28.54 -12.59
C ALA A 316 -12.23 27.15 -12.72
N PRO A 317 -11.69 26.81 -13.89
CA PRO A 317 -10.96 25.57 -14.11
C PRO A 317 -9.64 25.58 -13.34
N ASP A 318 -9.25 24.43 -12.80
CA ASP A 318 -7.86 24.23 -12.37
C ASP A 318 -6.96 24.16 -13.62
N THR A 319 -5.80 24.81 -13.57
CA THR A 319 -4.82 24.82 -14.65
C THR A 319 -3.45 24.30 -14.22
N SER A 320 -3.30 23.87 -12.96
CA SER A 320 -2.03 23.40 -12.37
C SER A 320 -1.37 22.26 -13.15
N TYR A 321 -2.18 21.45 -13.83
CA TYR A 321 -1.71 20.30 -14.59
C TYR A 321 -1.21 20.63 -16.00
N LYS A 322 -1.52 21.82 -16.54
CA LYS A 322 -1.29 22.15 -17.96
C LYS A 322 0.17 22.05 -18.38
N ASP A 323 1.08 22.47 -17.51
CA ASP A 323 2.52 22.49 -17.79
C ASP A 323 3.27 21.27 -17.26
N LEU A 324 2.58 20.30 -16.66
CA LEU A 324 3.22 19.06 -16.19
C LEU A 324 3.80 18.26 -17.37
N PRO A 325 4.96 17.61 -17.21
CA PRO A 325 5.56 16.80 -18.27
C PRO A 325 4.60 15.71 -18.79
N ASP A 326 4.65 15.44 -20.09
CA ASP A 326 3.93 14.33 -20.69
C ASP A 326 4.63 13.00 -20.34
N ARG A 327 3.87 12.05 -19.78
CA ARG A 327 4.35 10.71 -19.42
C ARG A 327 3.96 9.63 -20.45
N GLY A 328 3.37 10.04 -21.57
CA GLY A 328 2.84 9.18 -22.61
C GLY A 328 1.39 8.78 -22.33
N ARG A 329 0.99 7.63 -22.86
CA ARG A 329 -0.39 7.13 -22.74
C ARG A 329 -0.59 6.25 -21.51
N LEU A 330 -1.77 6.33 -20.92
CA LEU A 330 -2.25 5.32 -19.99
C LEU A 330 -2.34 3.96 -20.71
N PRO A 331 -1.97 2.85 -20.05
CA PRO A 331 -2.26 1.52 -20.56
C PRO A 331 -3.77 1.34 -20.74
N ASN A 332 -4.18 0.43 -21.61
CA ASN A 332 -5.59 0.08 -21.67
C ASN A 332 -6.04 -0.60 -20.36
N ALA A 333 -7.34 -0.56 -20.04
CA ALA A 333 -7.88 -1.06 -18.77
C ALA A 333 -7.54 -2.54 -18.46
N ILE A 334 -7.25 -3.35 -19.48
CA ILE A 334 -6.79 -4.74 -19.31
C ILE A 334 -5.33 -4.76 -18.81
N GLU A 335 -4.46 -3.94 -19.41
CA GLU A 335 -3.07 -3.75 -18.98
C GLU A 335 -2.98 -3.12 -17.58
N THR A 336 -3.84 -2.16 -17.22
CA THR A 336 -3.87 -1.60 -15.85
C THR A 336 -4.34 -2.63 -14.83
N LYS A 337 -5.39 -3.38 -15.12
CA LYS A 337 -5.89 -4.42 -14.21
C LYS A 337 -4.86 -5.54 -14.03
N LEU A 338 -4.14 -5.90 -15.10
CA LEU A 338 -2.99 -6.81 -15.03
C LEU A 338 -1.84 -6.19 -14.24
N ALA A 339 -1.53 -4.90 -14.41
CA ALA A 339 -0.51 -4.18 -13.66
C ALA A 339 -0.81 -4.10 -12.16
N MET A 340 -2.03 -3.76 -11.73
CA MET A 340 -2.43 -3.81 -10.32
C MET A 340 -2.32 -5.23 -9.75
N MET A 341 -2.68 -6.25 -10.54
CA MET A 341 -2.54 -7.65 -10.14
C MET A 341 -1.08 -8.14 -10.15
N ASN A 342 -0.18 -7.53 -10.94
CA ASN A 342 1.22 -7.92 -11.14
C ASN A 342 2.23 -7.07 -10.32
N GLY A 343 1.91 -5.83 -9.94
CA GLY A 343 2.61 -5.08 -8.89
C GLY A 343 2.49 -5.77 -7.53
N LEU A 344 1.44 -6.61 -7.38
CA LEU A 344 1.27 -7.56 -6.28
C LEU A 344 1.65 -9.01 -6.67
N ARG A 345 2.20 -9.26 -7.87
CA ARG A 345 2.71 -10.56 -8.31
C ARG A 345 3.74 -10.40 -9.42
N GLN A 346 5.00 -10.08 -9.11
CA GLN A 346 6.07 -10.32 -10.09
C GLN A 346 6.54 -11.78 -10.00
N LYS A 347 5.95 -12.66 -10.82
CA LYS A 347 6.61 -13.94 -11.13
C LYS A 347 7.73 -13.70 -12.15
N PRO A 348 8.95 -14.19 -11.91
CA PRO A 348 9.95 -14.25 -12.96
C PRO A 348 9.58 -15.38 -13.95
N GLU A 349 9.78 -15.09 -15.24
CA GLU A 349 10.10 -16.12 -16.21
C GLU A 349 11.44 -16.78 -15.82
N ASP A 350 11.45 -18.09 -16.05
CA ASP A 350 12.48 -19.11 -15.79
C ASP A 350 13.84 -18.69 -15.23
N SER A 351 14.11 -19.18 -14.01
CA SER A 351 15.37 -19.86 -13.71
C SER A 351 15.04 -21.15 -12.97
N GLY A 352 15.27 -22.28 -13.64
CA GLY A 352 14.81 -23.60 -13.23
C GLY A 352 15.18 -23.99 -11.80
N LYS A 353 14.16 -24.31 -11.00
CA LYS A 353 13.99 -25.57 -10.25
C LYS A 353 12.64 -25.52 -9.53
N SER A 354 11.78 -26.45 -9.93
CA SER A 354 10.44 -26.72 -9.41
C SER A 354 10.35 -26.60 -7.88
N THR A 355 9.61 -25.60 -7.39
CA THR A 355 8.90 -25.69 -6.11
C THR A 355 7.41 -25.66 -6.40
N LYS A 356 6.75 -26.76 -6.01
CA LYS A 356 5.37 -27.09 -6.35
C LYS A 356 4.41 -26.03 -5.81
N LYS A 357 3.76 -25.29 -6.72
CA LYS A 357 2.47 -24.63 -6.43
C LYS A 357 1.54 -25.70 -5.85
N THR A 358 1.11 -25.54 -4.61
CA THR A 358 0.13 -26.41 -3.97
C THR A 358 -1.24 -26.01 -4.56
N PRO A 359 -1.85 -26.79 -5.47
CA PRO A 359 -3.10 -26.40 -6.10
C PRO A 359 -4.24 -26.42 -5.07
N LEU A 360 -5.30 -25.66 -5.29
CA LEU A 360 -6.52 -25.67 -4.44
C LEU A 360 -7.02 -27.11 -4.15
N LYS A 361 -6.78 -28.05 -5.08
CA LYS A 361 -7.05 -29.49 -4.92
C LYS A 361 -6.26 -30.15 -3.77
N SER A 362 -5.01 -29.78 -3.52
CA SER A 362 -4.22 -30.34 -2.41
C SER A 362 -4.53 -29.71 -1.05
N LEU A 363 -5.05 -28.48 -1.02
CA LEU A 363 -5.62 -27.90 0.20
C LEU A 363 -6.91 -28.63 0.60
N VAL A 364 -7.79 -28.90 -0.37
CA VAL A 364 -8.99 -29.73 -0.19
C VAL A 364 -8.61 -31.16 0.24
N ALA A 365 -7.53 -31.72 -0.31
CA ALA A 365 -7.03 -33.04 0.09
C ALA A 365 -6.49 -33.07 1.53
N ARG A 366 -5.75 -32.03 1.96
CA ARG A 366 -5.25 -31.90 3.35
C ARG A 366 -6.39 -31.75 4.36
N ILE A 367 -7.43 -30.97 4.02
CA ILE A 367 -8.63 -30.83 4.86
C ILE A 367 -9.42 -32.14 4.96
N LYS A 368 -9.46 -32.94 3.88
CA LYS A 368 -10.08 -34.28 3.90
C LYS A 368 -9.27 -35.27 4.76
N LYS A 369 -7.94 -35.27 4.66
CA LYS A 369 -7.06 -36.17 5.41
C LYS A 369 -7.12 -35.91 6.93
N ALA A 370 -7.08 -34.65 7.35
CA ALA A 370 -7.18 -34.26 8.77
C ALA A 370 -8.54 -34.58 9.43
N ARG A 371 -9.57 -34.92 8.62
CA ARG A 371 -10.89 -35.38 9.09
C ARG A 371 -11.02 -36.89 9.20
N GLN A 372 -10.10 -37.65 8.61
CA GLN A 372 -10.07 -39.12 8.70
C GLN A 372 -9.16 -39.61 9.83
N GLU A 373 -8.30 -38.74 10.37
CA GLU A 373 -7.38 -39.01 11.48
C GLU A 373 -7.93 -38.51 12.84
N ARG A 374 -9.22 -38.19 12.90
CA ARG A 374 -10.03 -37.95 14.10
C ARG A 374 -11.27 -38.83 14.03
#